data_AF-A0A1Y5PRG5-F1
#
_entry.id   AF-A0A1Y5PRG5-F1
#
_cell.length_a   1.000
_cell.length_b   1.000
_cell.length_c   1.000
_cell.angle_alpha   90.00
_cell.angle_beta   90.00
_cell.angle_gamma   90.00
#
_symmetry.space_group_name_H-M   'P 1'
#
loop_
_entity.id
_entity.type
_entity.pdbx_description
1 polymer ?
#
loop_
_entity_poly.entity_id
_entity_poly.type
_entity_poly.pdbx_seq_one_letter_code
_entity_poly.pdbx_strand_id
1 'polypeptide(L)'
;MSVACRCRTACRCGHVLNIDRGPLAWFLIAMVRIAIFVTILLVVLVYALRRGGGPERAMALILIAMALADQILHLFVPPRFSSIDAGHLAIDIAAAIATLVLALTAHRFWPMPAAVLQIFPLMAHVGKAMEISVHPVAYQTMQVAASWLLPPLLALATWRHLRRLRANGNDRSWRGWSRRSRPTTATR
;
A
#
# COMPACT_ATOMS: atom_id res chain seq x y z
N MET A 1 15.95 19.31 -73.61
CA MET A 1 17.02 18.96 -72.65
C MET A 1 16.36 18.50 -71.37
N SER A 2 16.31 17.18 -71.18
CA SER A 2 15.84 16.53 -69.96
C SER A 2 16.91 16.63 -68.88
N VAL A 3 16.50 16.90 -67.63
CA VAL A 3 17.31 16.52 -66.46
C VAL A 3 16.41 15.74 -65.51
N ALA A 4 16.78 14.49 -65.34
CA ALA A 4 16.15 13.51 -64.46
C ALA A 4 16.75 13.57 -63.05
N CYS A 5 15.88 13.29 -62.07
CA CYS A 5 16.10 12.42 -60.92
C CYS A 5 17.30 12.66 -59.96
N ARG A 6 17.00 13.01 -58.70
CA ARG A 6 17.57 12.27 -57.55
C ARG A 6 16.73 12.38 -56.28
N CYS A 7 15.95 11.33 -56.02
CA CYS A 7 15.52 10.93 -54.68
C CYS A 7 16.76 10.55 -53.84
N ARG A 8 17.00 11.21 -52.70
CA ARG A 8 17.58 10.59 -51.48
C ARG A 8 17.72 11.61 -50.35
N THR A 9 16.79 11.58 -49.41
CA THR A 9 17.05 11.57 -47.96
C THR A 9 15.73 11.21 -47.26
N ALA A 10 15.79 10.15 -46.46
CA ALA A 10 14.64 9.50 -45.87
C ALA A 10 13.86 10.44 -44.96
N CYS A 11 12.58 10.68 -45.27
CA CYS A 11 11.59 10.95 -44.23
C CYS A 11 11.58 9.72 -43.32
N ARG A 12 12.32 9.79 -42.22
CA ARG A 12 12.17 8.86 -41.10
C ARG A 12 10.82 9.22 -40.46
N CYS A 13 9.74 8.72 -41.07
CA CYS A 13 8.46 8.59 -40.39
C CYS A 13 8.77 7.80 -39.12
N GLY A 14 8.85 8.52 -38.00
CA GLY A 14 8.76 7.92 -36.68
C GLY A 14 7.39 7.28 -36.64
N HIS A 15 7.31 6.04 -37.09
CA HIS A 15 6.25 5.13 -36.74
C HIS A 15 6.39 4.99 -35.22
N VAL A 16 5.80 5.95 -34.50
CA VAL A 16 5.35 5.73 -33.13
C VAL A 16 4.64 4.40 -33.25
N LEU A 17 5.22 3.37 -32.64
CA LEU A 17 4.57 2.09 -32.46
C LEU A 17 3.29 2.44 -31.72
N ASN A 18 2.22 2.66 -32.48
CA ASN A 18 0.89 2.76 -31.97
C ASN A 18 0.60 1.33 -31.54
N ILE A 19 0.96 1.05 -30.29
CA ILE A 19 0.56 -0.16 -29.61
C ILE A 19 -0.92 0.05 -29.34
N ASP A 20 -1.74 -0.04 -30.39
CA ASP A 20 -3.18 -0.23 -30.32
C ASP A 20 -3.38 -1.62 -29.72
N ARG A 21 -3.13 -1.73 -28.41
CA ARG A 21 -3.51 -2.88 -27.62
C ARG A 21 -5.03 -2.93 -27.75
N GLY A 22 -5.54 -3.89 -28.52
CA GLY A 22 -6.97 -4.11 -28.62
C GLY A 22 -7.59 -4.28 -27.22
N PRO A 23 -8.92 -4.14 -27.08
CA PRO A 23 -9.60 -4.21 -25.79
C PRO A 23 -9.21 -5.47 -24.99
N LEU A 24 -9.04 -6.62 -25.65
CA LEU A 24 -8.55 -7.86 -25.05
C LEU A 24 -7.17 -7.72 -24.39
N ALA A 25 -6.23 -7.00 -25.02
CA ALA A 25 -4.90 -6.79 -24.45
C ALA A 25 -4.94 -5.89 -23.21
N TRP A 26 -5.82 -4.89 -23.15
CA TRP A 26 -6.04 -4.09 -21.93
C TRP A 26 -6.66 -4.91 -20.80
N PHE A 27 -7.66 -5.74 -21.10
CA PHE A 27 -8.25 -6.67 -20.13
C PHE A 27 -7.19 -7.63 -19.58
N LEU A 28 -6.38 -8.24 -20.44
CA LEU A 28 -5.31 -9.14 -20.03
C LEU A 28 -4.28 -8.44 -19.13
N ILE A 29 -3.85 -7.23 -19.49
CA ILE A 29 -2.91 -6.45 -18.66
C ILE A 29 -3.51 -6.14 -17.29
N ALA A 30 -4.77 -5.70 -17.24
CA ALA A 30 -5.45 -5.40 -15.98
C ALA A 30 -5.57 -6.65 -15.10
N MET A 31 -6.00 -7.78 -15.68
CA MET A 31 -6.13 -9.05 -14.97
C MET A 31 -4.78 -9.56 -14.45
N VAL A 32 -3.74 -9.54 -15.28
CA VAL A 32 -2.38 -9.96 -14.88
C VAL A 32 -1.86 -9.08 -13.76
N ARG A 33 -2.04 -7.76 -13.84
CA ARG A 33 -1.62 -6.83 -12.77
C ARG A 33 -2.31 -7.15 -11.44
N ILE A 34 -3.61 -7.39 -11.46
CA ILE A 34 -4.40 -7.74 -10.27
C ILE A 34 -3.94 -9.09 -9.71
N ALA A 35 -3.77 -10.11 -10.55
CA ALA A 35 -3.33 -11.44 -10.14
C ALA A 35 -1.93 -11.42 -9.47
N ILE A 36 -1.00 -10.66 -10.06
CA ILE A 36 0.34 -10.46 -9.47
C ILE A 36 0.23 -9.79 -8.10
N PHE A 37 -0.54 -8.71 -8.01
CA PHE A 37 -0.72 -7.99 -6.76
C PHE A 37 -1.31 -8.87 -5.65
N VAL A 38 -2.42 -9.56 -5.94
CA VAL A 38 -3.09 -10.44 -4.98
C VAL A 38 -2.16 -11.57 -4.54
N THR A 39 -1.40 -12.15 -5.47
CA THR A 39 -0.43 -13.20 -5.14
C THR A 39 0.65 -12.69 -4.21
N ILE A 40 1.25 -11.53 -4.49
CA ILE A 40 2.23 -10.89 -3.62
C ILE A 40 1.63 -10.62 -2.24
N LEU A 41 0.44 -10.02 -2.19
CA LEU A 41 -0.25 -9.71 -0.94
C LEU A 41 -0.48 -10.99 -0.12
N LEU A 42 -1.06 -12.03 -0.70
CA LEU A 42 -1.31 -13.30 0.00
C LEU A 42 -0.04 -13.94 0.53
N VAL A 43 1.03 -14.01 -0.27
CA VAL A 43 2.31 -14.56 0.16
C VAL A 43 2.87 -13.76 1.34
N VAL A 44 2.82 -12.43 1.27
CA VAL A 44 3.31 -11.57 2.35
C VAL A 44 2.47 -11.70 3.61
N LEU A 45 1.13 -11.75 3.50
CA LEU A 45 0.24 -11.94 4.64
C LEU A 45 0.51 -13.27 5.34
N VAL A 46 0.60 -14.36 4.59
CA VAL A 46 0.94 -15.68 5.14
C VAL A 46 2.33 -15.67 5.79
N TYR A 47 3.31 -15.03 5.15
CA TYR A 47 4.66 -14.91 5.68
C TYR A 47 4.69 -14.12 7.00
N ALA A 48 4.05 -12.96 7.07
CA ALA A 48 3.95 -12.14 8.27
C ALA A 48 3.19 -12.83 9.41
N LEU A 49 2.08 -13.52 9.10
CA LEU A 49 1.32 -14.25 10.10
C LEU A 49 2.10 -15.43 10.71
N ARG A 50 2.84 -16.18 9.88
CA ARG A 50 3.61 -17.34 10.34
C ARG A 50 4.92 -16.96 11.01
N ARG A 51 5.62 -15.95 10.50
CA ARG A 51 7.01 -15.65 10.86
C ARG A 51 7.23 -14.26 11.48
N GLY A 52 6.23 -13.39 11.45
CA GLY A 52 6.29 -12.05 12.03
C GLY A 52 6.13 -12.04 13.55
N GLY A 53 6.56 -10.94 14.16
CA GLY A 53 6.33 -10.64 15.57
C GLY A 53 4.96 -10.01 15.78
N GLY A 54 4.72 -9.46 16.98
CA GLY A 54 3.44 -8.80 17.31
C GLY A 54 3.03 -7.74 16.28
N PRO A 55 3.89 -6.74 15.98
CA PRO A 55 3.54 -5.69 15.04
C PRO A 55 3.32 -6.16 13.60
N GLU A 56 4.14 -7.11 13.12
CA GLU A 56 4.02 -7.64 11.76
C GLU A 56 2.72 -8.43 11.57
N ARG A 57 2.34 -9.24 12.57
CA ARG A 57 1.06 -9.97 12.57
C ARG A 57 -0.14 -9.01 12.66
N ALA A 58 -0.05 -7.98 13.50
CA ALA A 58 -1.10 -6.98 13.63
C ALA A 58 -1.35 -6.24 12.31
N MET A 59 -0.29 -5.82 11.61
CA MET A 59 -0.45 -5.18 10.28
C MET A 59 -1.06 -6.14 9.25
N ALA A 60 -0.67 -7.41 9.25
CA ALA A 60 -1.27 -8.40 8.37
C ALA A 60 -2.78 -8.54 8.63
N LEU A 61 -3.20 -8.53 9.90
CA LEU A 61 -4.62 -8.55 10.27
C LEU A 61 -5.36 -7.27 9.85
N ILE A 62 -4.74 -6.09 9.97
CA ILE A 62 -5.31 -4.83 9.47
C ILE A 62 -5.55 -4.93 7.96
N LEU A 63 -4.56 -5.38 7.19
CA LEU A 63 -4.68 -5.52 5.73
C LEU A 63 -5.76 -6.54 5.33
N ILE A 64 -5.87 -7.67 6.05
CA ILE A 64 -6.93 -8.65 5.84
C ILE A 64 -8.29 -8.04 6.13
N ALA A 65 -8.43 -7.33 7.26
CA ALA A 65 -9.69 -6.70 7.65
C ALA A 65 -10.13 -5.66 6.61
N MET A 66 -9.21 -4.86 6.08
CA MET A 66 -9.50 -3.91 4.99
C MET A 66 -9.99 -4.63 3.73
N ALA A 67 -9.27 -5.66 3.28
CA ALA A 67 -9.64 -6.40 2.08
C ALA A 67 -11.03 -7.06 2.23
N LEU A 68 -11.34 -7.60 3.41
CA LEU A 68 -12.66 -8.18 3.67
C LEU A 68 -13.74 -7.09 3.76
N ALA A 69 -13.47 -5.97 4.43
CA ALA A 69 -14.41 -4.86 4.54
C ALA A 69 -14.76 -4.27 3.16
N ASP A 70 -13.78 -4.14 2.28
CA ASP A 70 -13.96 -3.74 0.89
C ASP A 70 -14.89 -4.69 0.13
N GLN A 71 -14.65 -6.01 0.22
CA GLN A 71 -15.51 -6.99 -0.44
C GLN A 71 -16.94 -6.95 0.12
N ILE A 72 -17.07 -6.88 1.44
CA ILE A 72 -18.37 -6.78 2.12
C ILE A 72 -19.12 -5.51 1.68
N LEU A 73 -18.44 -4.36 1.61
CA LEU A 73 -19.04 -3.10 1.16
C LEU A 73 -19.65 -3.25 -0.25
N HIS A 74 -18.91 -3.86 -1.18
CA HIS A 74 -19.35 -4.07 -2.55
C HIS A 74 -20.53 -5.06 -2.68
N LEU A 75 -20.82 -5.88 -1.67
CA LEU A 75 -22.02 -6.71 -1.64
C LEU A 75 -23.30 -5.90 -1.35
N PHE A 76 -23.18 -4.76 -0.65
CA PHE A 76 -24.32 -3.96 -0.20
C PHE A 76 -24.48 -2.63 -0.93
N VAL A 77 -23.37 -2.04 -1.40
CA VAL A 77 -23.34 -0.71 -1.99
C VAL A 77 -22.81 -0.80 -3.42
N PRO A 78 -23.66 -0.54 -4.44
CA PRO A 78 -23.19 -0.46 -5.81
C PRO A 78 -22.17 0.69 -5.97
N PRO A 79 -21.12 0.52 -6.79
CA PRO A 79 -20.14 1.57 -7.04
C PRO A 79 -20.81 2.84 -7.61
N ARG A 80 -20.74 3.96 -6.89
CA ARG A 80 -21.24 5.27 -7.34
C ARG A 80 -20.10 6.28 -7.37
N PHE A 81 -19.68 6.67 -8.57
CA PHE A 81 -18.54 7.59 -8.78
C PHE A 81 -18.92 9.08 -8.71
N SER A 82 -20.20 9.40 -8.51
CA SER A 82 -20.73 10.78 -8.58
C SER A 82 -20.63 11.56 -7.26
N SER A 83 -20.36 10.91 -6.13
CA SER A 83 -20.30 11.53 -4.80
C SER A 83 -19.08 11.04 -4.01
N ILE A 84 -18.86 11.59 -2.81
CA ILE A 84 -17.90 11.03 -1.85
C ILE A 84 -18.30 9.58 -1.57
N ASP A 85 -17.34 8.66 -1.69
CA ASP A 85 -17.55 7.26 -1.38
C ASP A 85 -17.40 7.05 0.14
N ALA A 86 -18.52 7.21 0.85
CA ALA A 86 -18.55 7.14 2.31
C ALA A 86 -18.11 5.77 2.85
N GLY A 87 -18.36 4.69 2.10
CA GLY A 87 -17.98 3.34 2.50
C GLY A 87 -16.46 3.16 2.48
N HIS A 88 -15.82 3.53 1.38
CA HIS A 88 -14.36 3.49 1.27
C HIS A 88 -13.69 4.48 2.24
N LEU A 89 -14.25 5.67 2.41
CA LEU A 89 -13.77 6.63 3.41
C LEU A 89 -13.76 6.04 4.82
N ALA A 90 -14.80 5.31 5.21
CA ALA A 90 -14.85 4.65 6.53
C ALA A 90 -13.77 3.57 6.67
N ILE A 91 -13.53 2.77 5.63
CA ILE A 91 -12.47 1.76 5.60
C ILE A 91 -11.10 2.43 5.74
N ASP A 92 -10.85 3.49 4.97
CA ASP A 92 -9.58 4.23 4.99
C ASP A 92 -9.30 4.88 6.35
N ILE A 93 -10.31 5.49 6.98
CA ILE A 93 -10.19 6.07 8.33
C ILE A 93 -9.86 4.98 9.35
N ALA A 94 -10.58 3.86 9.32
CA ALA A 94 -10.34 2.74 10.24
C ALA A 94 -8.92 2.18 10.08
N ALA A 95 -8.48 2.00 8.83
CA ALA A 95 -7.13 1.54 8.51
C ALA A 95 -6.04 2.50 8.98
N ALA A 96 -6.22 3.80 8.74
CA ALA A 96 -5.29 4.84 9.17
C ALA A 96 -5.16 4.87 10.70
N ILE A 97 -6.29 4.87 11.43
CA ILE A 97 -6.30 4.86 12.90
C ILE A 97 -5.65 3.58 13.43
N ALA A 98 -6.05 2.40 12.94
CA ALA A 98 -5.50 1.12 13.41
C ALA A 98 -3.98 1.05 13.18
N THR A 99 -3.51 1.52 12.02
CA THR A 99 -2.09 1.51 11.68
C THR A 99 -1.30 2.56 12.46
N LEU A 100 -1.90 3.73 12.74
CA LEU A 100 -1.30 4.75 13.59
C LEU A 100 -1.15 4.24 15.03
N VAL A 101 -2.19 3.63 15.59
CA VAL A 101 -2.13 3.00 16.93
C VAL A 101 -1.05 1.91 16.96
N LEU A 102 -0.98 1.08 15.91
CA LEU A 102 0.09 0.09 15.76
C LEU A 102 1.48 0.75 15.76
N ALA A 103 1.66 1.85 15.05
CA ALA A 103 2.94 2.57 14.99
C ALA A 103 3.37 3.18 16.33
N LEU A 104 2.41 3.71 17.08
CA LEU A 104 2.66 4.28 18.41
C LEU A 104 2.96 3.21 19.46
N THR A 105 2.39 2.02 19.32
CA THR A 105 2.54 0.92 20.29
C THR A 105 3.72 -0.01 19.99
N ALA A 106 4.15 -0.13 18.74
CA ALA A 106 5.25 -1.00 18.33
C ALA A 106 6.61 -0.47 18.80
N HIS A 107 7.49 -1.37 19.27
CA HIS A 107 8.89 -1.06 19.60
C HIS A 107 9.78 -1.02 18.33
N ARG A 108 9.23 -0.55 17.22
CA ARG A 108 9.83 -0.61 15.89
C ARG A 108 9.41 0.60 15.09
N PHE A 109 10.31 1.11 14.27
CA PHE A 109 10.02 2.27 13.45
C PHE A 109 9.21 1.94 12.19
N TRP A 110 9.30 0.70 11.68
CA TRP A 110 8.71 0.34 10.38
C TRP A 110 7.18 0.57 10.26
N PRO A 111 6.33 0.50 11.30
CA PRO A 111 4.92 0.81 11.13
C PRO A 111 4.63 2.32 11.00
N MET A 112 5.57 3.22 11.32
CA MET A 112 5.41 4.66 11.09
C MET A 112 5.22 5.01 9.60
N PRO A 113 6.11 4.61 8.67
CA PRO A 113 5.84 4.81 7.25
C PRO A 113 4.60 4.05 6.76
N ALA A 114 4.22 2.92 7.39
CA ALA A 114 2.96 2.24 7.08
C ALA A 114 1.74 3.10 7.44
N ALA A 115 1.76 3.79 8.59
CA ALA A 115 0.70 4.72 8.97
C ALA A 115 0.59 5.90 8.00
N VAL A 116 1.72 6.45 7.55
CA VAL A 116 1.73 7.50 6.51
C VAL A 116 1.07 7.00 5.23
N LEU A 117 1.42 5.80 4.77
CA LEU A 117 0.81 5.20 3.58
C LEU A 117 -0.72 5.04 3.71
N GLN A 118 -1.21 4.67 4.89
CA GLN A 118 -2.65 4.52 5.14
C GLN A 118 -3.41 5.85 5.25
N ILE A 119 -2.71 6.97 5.41
CA ILE A 119 -3.32 8.32 5.40
C ILE A 119 -3.51 8.85 3.97
N PHE A 120 -2.75 8.35 2.98
CA PHE A 120 -2.82 8.84 1.60
C PHE A 120 -4.23 8.77 0.97
N PRO A 121 -4.99 7.67 1.10
CA PRO A 121 -6.36 7.60 0.60
C PRO A 121 -7.27 8.70 1.16
N LEU A 122 -7.07 9.09 2.43
CA LEU A 122 -7.83 10.18 3.05
C LEU A 122 -7.60 11.53 2.35
N MET A 123 -6.41 11.78 1.82
CA MET A 123 -6.13 12.99 1.06
C MET A 123 -6.93 13.04 -0.25
N ALA A 124 -7.18 11.89 -0.88
CA ALA A 124 -8.02 11.81 -2.07
C ALA A 124 -9.48 12.18 -1.75
N HIS A 125 -10.00 11.69 -0.61
CA HIS A 125 -11.34 12.03 -0.14
C HIS A 125 -11.47 13.49 0.27
N VAL A 126 -10.46 14.07 0.95
CA VAL A 126 -10.43 15.50 1.28
C VAL A 126 -10.46 16.35 0.02
N GLY A 127 -9.64 16.02 -0.99
CA GLY A 127 -9.65 16.72 -2.28
C GLY A 127 -11.03 16.68 -2.94
N LYS A 128 -11.69 15.52 -2.92
CA LYS A 128 -13.05 15.36 -3.46
C LYS A 128 -14.09 16.14 -2.66
N ALA A 129 -13.99 16.15 -1.32
CA ALA A 129 -14.92 16.84 -0.43
C ALA A 129 -14.81 18.37 -0.51
N MET A 130 -13.61 18.89 -0.78
CA MET A 130 -13.36 20.31 -0.98
C MET A 130 -13.58 20.77 -2.43
N GLU A 131 -14.09 19.89 -3.29
CA GLU A 131 -14.27 20.14 -4.73
C GLU A 131 -12.98 20.63 -5.44
N ILE A 132 -11.82 20.24 -4.91
CA ILE A 132 -10.52 20.57 -5.50
C ILE A 132 -10.36 19.76 -6.77
N SER A 133 -10.01 20.44 -7.86
CA SER A 133 -9.67 19.82 -9.14
C SER A 133 -8.33 19.08 -9.04
N VAL A 134 -8.36 17.88 -8.49
CA VAL A 134 -7.18 16.99 -8.43
C VAL A 134 -7.04 16.24 -9.76
N HIS A 135 -5.83 16.24 -10.32
CA HIS A 135 -5.54 15.48 -11.53
C HIS A 135 -5.88 13.98 -11.31
N PRO A 136 -6.58 13.30 -12.25
CA PRO A 136 -7.04 11.91 -12.04
C PRO A 136 -5.93 10.93 -11.66
N VAL A 137 -4.74 11.09 -12.24
CA VAL A 137 -3.57 10.26 -11.91
C VAL A 137 -3.12 10.49 -10.47
N ALA A 138 -3.14 11.73 -9.97
CA ALA A 138 -2.76 12.03 -8.58
C ALA A 138 -3.79 11.45 -7.61
N TYR A 139 -5.08 11.61 -7.90
CA TYR A 139 -6.17 10.98 -7.14
C TYR A 139 -6.00 9.46 -7.06
N GLN A 140 -5.80 8.81 -8.21
CA GLN A 140 -5.61 7.37 -8.25
C GLN A 140 -4.33 6.93 -7.52
N THR A 141 -3.25 7.70 -7.62
CA THR A 141 -2.00 7.42 -6.91
C THR A 141 -2.22 7.43 -5.40
N MET A 142 -2.94 8.41 -4.87
CA MET A 142 -3.28 8.48 -3.44
C MET A 142 -4.08 7.26 -2.99
N GLN A 143 -5.02 6.78 -3.81
CA GLN A 143 -5.85 5.61 -3.50
C GLN A 143 -5.06 4.29 -3.52
N VAL A 144 -4.11 4.12 -4.45
CA VAL A 144 -3.44 2.81 -4.66
C VAL A 144 -2.04 2.71 -4.05
N ALA A 145 -1.46 3.81 -3.57
CA ALA A 145 -0.09 3.84 -3.05
C ALA A 145 0.13 2.84 -1.91
N ALA A 146 -0.79 2.81 -0.94
CA ALA A 146 -0.73 1.89 0.19
C ALA A 146 -0.73 0.43 -0.27
N SER A 147 -1.59 0.07 -1.21
CA SER A 147 -1.70 -1.30 -1.74
C SER A 147 -0.36 -1.79 -2.30
N TRP A 148 0.35 -0.99 -3.09
CA TRP A 148 1.61 -1.43 -3.70
C TRP A 148 2.82 -1.34 -2.77
N LEU A 149 2.83 -0.42 -1.81
CA LEU A 149 3.99 -0.14 -0.96
C LEU A 149 3.96 -0.88 0.38
N LEU A 150 2.77 -1.16 0.95
CA LEU A 150 2.66 -1.85 2.24
C LEU A 150 3.11 -3.32 2.20
N PRO A 151 2.78 -4.15 1.18
CA PRO A 151 3.24 -5.53 1.14
C PRO A 151 4.77 -5.68 1.13
N PRO A 152 5.55 -4.99 0.26
CA PRO A 152 7.00 -5.10 0.32
C PRO A 152 7.57 -4.53 1.64
N LEU A 153 6.97 -3.46 2.19
CA LEU A 153 7.36 -2.93 3.49
C LEU A 153 7.15 -3.97 4.62
N LEU A 154 6.00 -4.65 4.64
CA LEU A 154 5.67 -5.69 5.62
C LEU A 154 6.56 -6.93 5.45
N ALA A 155 6.86 -7.32 4.21
CA ALA A 155 7.80 -8.40 3.92
C ALA A 155 9.20 -8.08 4.46
N LEU A 156 9.70 -6.87 4.19
CA LEU A 156 10.99 -6.39 4.68
C LEU A 156 11.00 -6.30 6.21
N ALA A 157 9.93 -5.80 6.82
CA ALA A 157 9.79 -5.73 8.27
C ALA A 157 9.87 -7.11 8.92
N THR A 158 9.15 -8.09 8.36
CA THR A 158 9.14 -9.49 8.80
C THR A 158 10.51 -10.14 8.63
N TRP A 159 11.19 -9.91 7.51
CA TRP A 159 12.56 -10.38 7.33
C TRP A 159 13.54 -9.77 8.34
N ARG A 160 13.48 -8.45 8.55
CA ARG A 160 14.32 -7.76 9.55
C ARG A 160 14.05 -8.25 10.96
N HIS A 161 12.79 -8.57 11.28
CA HIS A 161 12.42 -9.21 12.55
C HIS A 161 13.13 -10.54 12.75
N LEU A 162 13.01 -11.45 11.78
CA LEU A 162 13.65 -12.76 11.85
C LEU A 162 15.17 -12.64 11.96
N ARG A 163 15.78 -11.69 11.25
CA ARG A 163 17.23 -11.46 11.33
C ARG A 163 17.66 -11.03 12.73
N ARG A 164 16.93 -10.10 13.37
CA ARG A 164 17.21 -9.68 14.76
C ARG A 164 17.00 -10.82 15.75
N LEU A 165 15.93 -11.60 15.57
CA LEU A 165 15.63 -12.74 16.44
C LEU A 165 16.73 -13.81 16.38
N ARG A 166 17.26 -14.09 15.19
CA ARG A 166 18.38 -15.04 15.00
C ARG A 166 19.70 -14.52 15.59
N ALA A 167 19.97 -13.23 15.46
CA ALA A 167 21.22 -12.64 15.94
C ALA A 167 21.25 -12.45 17.47
N ASN A 168 20.12 -12.02 18.06
CA ASN A 168 20.08 -11.55 19.44
C ASN A 168 19.29 -12.49 20.37
N GLY A 169 18.61 -13.51 19.84
CA GLY A 169 17.74 -14.43 20.60
C GLY A 169 16.44 -13.79 21.12
N ASN A 170 16.34 -12.46 21.11
CA ASN A 170 15.20 -11.70 21.58
C ASN A 170 14.96 -10.48 20.67
N ASP A 171 13.70 -10.21 20.33
CA ASP A 171 13.30 -9.04 19.56
C ASP A 171 11.95 -8.52 20.06
N ARG A 172 11.97 -7.45 20.86
CA ARG A 172 10.77 -6.89 21.51
C ARG A 172 9.74 -6.45 20.46
N SER A 173 8.49 -6.81 20.71
CA SER A 173 7.36 -6.49 19.83
C SER A 173 6.74 -5.13 20.16
N TRP A 174 6.42 -4.91 21.43
CA TRP A 174 5.66 -3.76 21.90
C TRP A 174 6.50 -2.85 22.78
N ARG A 175 6.20 -1.55 22.80
CA ARG A 175 6.80 -0.62 23.75
C ARG A 175 6.30 -0.98 25.15
N GLY A 176 7.22 -1.36 26.03
CA GLY A 176 6.88 -1.65 27.41
C GLY A 176 6.50 -0.38 28.16
N TRP A 177 5.34 -0.38 28.82
CA TRP A 177 4.94 0.64 29.79
C TRP A 177 5.51 0.35 31.19
N SER A 178 6.69 -0.29 31.29
CA SER A 178 7.21 -0.72 32.59
C SER A 178 7.55 0.49 33.46
N ARG A 179 6.79 0.63 34.55
CA ARG A 179 6.96 1.57 35.66
C ARG A 179 8.44 1.71 36.00
N ARG A 180 8.89 2.96 36.08
CA ARG A 180 10.18 3.38 36.64
C ARG A 180 10.41 2.64 37.96
N SER A 181 11.33 1.67 37.99
CA SER A 181 11.78 1.07 39.24
C SER A 181 12.30 2.21 40.11
N ARG A 182 11.67 2.44 41.28
CA ARG A 182 12.21 3.38 42.27
C ARG A 182 13.61 2.87 42.66
N PRO A 183 14.63 3.74 42.77
CA PRO A 183 15.90 3.32 43.34
C PRO A 183 15.63 2.86 44.77
N THR A 184 15.91 1.60 45.07
CA THR A 184 16.02 1.16 46.46
C THR A 184 17.29 1.76 47.00
N THR A 185 17.18 2.91 47.65
CA THR A 185 18.26 3.48 48.46
C THR A 185 18.45 2.56 49.66
N ALA A 186 19.36 1.60 49.55
CA ALA A 186 19.89 0.88 50.70
C ALA A 186 20.95 1.77 51.36
N THR A 187 20.52 2.60 52.32
CA THR A 187 21.44 3.20 53.29
C THR A 187 21.67 2.19 54.41
N ARG A 188 22.95 1.78 54.52
CA ARG A 188 23.55 1.09 55.66
C ARG A 188 23.51 1.95 56.91
#